data_AF-A0A925X3I9-F1
#
_entry.id   AF-A0A925X3I9-F1
#
_cell.length_a   1.000
_cell.length_b   1.000
_cell.length_c   1.000
_cell.angle_alpha   90.00
_cell.angle_beta   90.00
_cell.angle_gamma   90.00
#
_symmetry.space_group_name_H-M   'P 1'
#
loop_
_entity.id
_entity.type
_entity.pdbx_description
1 polymer ?
#
loop_
_entity_poly.entity_id
_entity_poly.type
_entity_poly.pdbx_seq_one_letter_code
_entity_poly.pdbx_strand_id
1 'polypeptide(L)' 'MDEKEIVRRLLHHFGIRIGPEMSVYARRQLERDGATEFHVMGAHARTGVPMRSLINIHELRTGVGSGNMKIPRETY' A
#
# COMPACT_ATOMS: atom_id res chain seq x y z
N MET A 1 11.69 1.65 8.91
CA MET A 1 11.47 1.93 7.47
C MET A 1 11.20 3.41 7.33
N ASP A 2 11.82 4.08 6.35
CA ASP A 2 11.59 5.51 6.11
C ASP A 2 10.23 5.76 5.45
N GLU A 3 9.61 6.90 5.71
CA GLU A 3 8.31 7.26 5.12
C GLU A 3 8.37 7.35 3.60
N LYS A 4 9.47 7.88 3.04
CA LYS A 4 9.67 7.97 1.60
C LYS A 4 9.81 6.59 0.97
N GLU A 5 10.42 5.64 1.67
CA GLU A 5 10.55 4.25 1.22
C GLU A 5 9.18 3.57 1.11
N ILE A 6 8.31 3.78 2.10
CA ILE A 6 6.94 3.25 2.11
C ILE A 6 6.15 3.79 0.92
N VAL A 7 6.18 5.11 0.71
CA VAL A 7 5.49 5.75 -0.43
C VAL A 7 6.06 5.25 -1.77
N ARG A 8 7.39 5.16 -1.89
CA ARG A 8 8.04 4.66 -3.10
C ARG A 8 7.61 3.23 -3.42
N ARG A 9 7.53 2.35 -2.41
CA ARG A 9 7.10 0.96 -2.61
C ARG A 9 5.62 0.86 -2.95
N LEU A 10 4.76 1.61 -2.28
CA LEU A 10 3.33 1.67 -2.62
C LEU A 10 3.10 2.17 -4.06
N LEU A 11 3.88 3.16 -4.49
CA LEU A 11 3.81 3.68 -5.84
C LEU A 11 4.35 2.67 -6.87
N HIS A 12 5.52 2.08 -6.61
CA HIS A 12 6.21 1.24 -7.58
C HIS A 12 5.64 -0.18 -7.67
N HIS A 13 5.32 -0.81 -6.52
CA HIS A 13 4.80 -2.18 -6.49
C HIS A 13 3.29 -2.24 -6.63
N PHE A 14 2.57 -1.31 -6.01
CA PHE A 14 1.11 -1.37 -5.94
C PHE A 14 0.42 -0.34 -6.85
N GLY A 15 1.17 0.59 -7.47
CA GLY A 15 0.60 1.64 -8.31
C GLY A 15 -0.28 2.63 -7.54
N ILE A 16 -0.08 2.75 -6.22
CA ILE A 16 -0.92 3.55 -5.33
C ILE A 16 -0.19 4.81 -4.94
N ARG A 17 -0.83 5.95 -5.18
CA ARG A 17 -0.40 7.23 -4.64
C ARG A 17 -1.16 7.47 -3.33
N ILE A 18 -0.42 7.55 -2.23
CA ILE A 18 -0.97 7.86 -0.92
C ILE A 18 -0.61 9.28 -0.50
N GLY A 19 -1.49 9.90 0.29
CA GLY A 19 -1.23 11.19 0.91
C GLY A 19 -0.33 11.07 2.15
N PRO A 20 0.22 12.19 2.65
CA PRO A 20 1.11 12.20 3.81
C PRO A 20 0.47 11.59 5.07
N GLU A 21 -0.83 11.79 5.28
CA GLU A 21 -1.57 11.19 6.40
C GLU A 21 -1.55 9.65 6.37
N MET A 22 -1.71 9.08 5.17
CA MET A 22 -1.68 7.62 4.96
C MET A 22 -0.27 7.05 5.08
N SER A 23 0.76 7.84 4.78
CA SER A 23 2.15 7.43 4.98
C SER A 23 2.47 7.26 6.46
N VAL A 24 2.03 8.21 7.29
CA VAL A 24 2.17 8.13 8.76
C VAL A 24 1.37 6.95 9.31
N TYR A 25 0.15 6.74 8.82
CA TYR A 25 -0.67 5.59 9.20
C TYR A 25 -0.01 4.25 8.86
N ALA A 26 0.51 4.10 7.63
CA ALA A 26 1.24 2.92 7.18
C ALA A 26 2.46 2.67 8.06
N ARG A 27 3.25 3.71 8.35
CA ARG A 27 4.42 3.60 9.23
C ARG A 27 4.02 3.14 10.64
N ARG A 28 2.96 3.72 11.21
CA ARG A 28 2.46 3.32 12.53
C ARG A 28 1.98 1.88 12.55
N GLN A 29 1.36 1.39 11.48
CA GLN A 29 0.97 -0.02 11.36
C GLN A 29 2.17 -0.95 11.19
N LEU A 30 3.23 -0.53 10.52
CA LEU A 30 4.50 -1.25 10.47
C LEU A 30 5.19 -1.36 11.85
N GLU A 31 5.06 -0.32 12.68
CA GLU A 31 5.60 -0.28 14.04
C GLU A 31 4.70 -1.02 15.06
N ARG A 32 3.47 -1.36 14.67
CA ARG A 32 2.51 -2.05 15.54
C ARG A 32 2.78 -3.55 15.52
N ASP A 33 3.28 -4.05 16.65
CA ASP A 33 3.52 -5.47 16.86
C ASP A 33 2.20 -6.27 16.67
N GLY A 34 2.18 -7.20 15.72
CA GLY A 34 1.02 -8.03 15.39
C GLY A 34 0.18 -7.59 14.17
N ALA A 35 0.48 -6.46 13.53
CA ALA A 35 -0.16 -6.13 12.25
C ALA A 35 0.47 -6.94 11.10
N THR A 36 -0.31 -7.78 10.43
CA THR A 36 0.11 -8.51 9.22
C THR A 36 -0.31 -7.79 7.94
N GLU A 37 -1.45 -7.12 7.97
CA GLU A 37 -2.06 -6.43 6.83
C GLU A 37 -2.88 -5.23 7.30
N PHE A 38 -2.99 -4.21 6.44
CA PHE A 38 -3.75 -3.01 6.74
C PHE A 38 -4.39 -2.42 5.47
N HIS A 39 -5.52 -1.76 5.65
CA HIS A 39 -6.18 -1.04 4.56
C HIS A 39 -5.53 0.33 4.36
N VAL A 40 -5.16 0.63 3.12
CA VAL A 40 -4.68 1.94 2.70
C VAL A 40 -5.71 2.53 1.76
N MET A 41 -6.11 3.77 2.02
CA MET A 41 -6.81 4.58 1.03
C MET A 41 -5.80 5.46 0.30
N GLY A 42 -5.90 5.48 -1.01
CA GLY A 42 -5.08 6.34 -1.85
C GLY A 42 -5.80 6.61 -3.15
N ALA A 43 -5.04 7.04 -4.14
CA ALA A 43 -5.49 7.18 -5.51
C ALA A 43 -4.64 6.30 -6.42
N HIS A 44 -5.26 5.76 -7.46
CA HIS A 44 -4.54 5.05 -8.51
C HIS A 44 -3.56 6.00 -9.18
N ALA A 45 -2.27 5.64 -9.20
CA ALA A 45 -1.20 6.56 -9.59
C ALA A 45 -1.33 7.03 -11.05
N ARG A 46 -1.95 6.23 -11.92
CA ARG A 46 -2.16 6.59 -13.33
C ARG A 46 -3.44 7.37 -13.60
N THR A 47 -4.52 7.06 -12.88
CA THR A 47 -5.87 7.57 -13.22
C THR A 47 -6.38 8.58 -12.20
N GLY A 48 -5.73 8.71 -11.04
CA GLY A 48 -6.18 9.58 -9.95
C GLY A 48 -7.46 9.11 -9.25
N VAL A 49 -7.98 7.93 -9.64
CA VAL A 49 -9.23 7.39 -9.08
C VAL A 49 -8.99 6.97 -7.63
N PRO A 50 -9.82 7.42 -6.68
CA PRO A 50 -9.70 7.01 -5.29
C PRO A 50 -9.91 5.50 -5.18
N MET A 51 -9.00 4.82 -4.49
CA MET A 51 -9.05 3.38 -4.31
C MET A 51 -8.59 2.97 -2.91
N ARG A 52 -9.17 1.88 -2.43
CA ARG A 52 -8.79 1.24 -1.18
C ARG A 52 -8.11 -0.08 -1.50
N SER A 53 -6.88 -0.26 -1.02
CA SER A 53 -6.13 -1.49 -1.20
C SER A 53 -5.74 -2.07 0.15
N LEU A 54 -5.83 -3.39 0.26
CA LEU A 54 -5.26 -4.12 1.37
C LEU A 54 -3.76 -4.29 1.10
N ILE A 55 -2.91 -3.87 2.02
CA ILE A 55 -1.45 -3.95 1.90
C ILE A 55 -0.94 -4.88 3.00
N ASN A 56 -0.20 -5.92 2.60
CA ASN A 56 0.50 -6.79 3.54
C ASN A 56 1.81 -6.13 3.97
N ILE A 57 2.06 -6.05 5.28
CA ILE A 57 3.26 -5.42 5.84
C ILE A 57 4.52 -6.19 5.42
N HIS A 58 4.42 -7.51 5.30
CA HIS A 58 5.54 -8.35 4.87
C HIS A 58 5.92 -8.06 3.41
N GLU A 59 4.95 -7.95 2.50
CA GLU A 59 5.19 -7.57 1.10
C GLU A 59 5.75 -6.15 0.99
N LEU A 60 5.20 -5.22 1.78
CA LEU A 60 5.69 -3.84 1.82
C LEU A 60 7.12 -3.76 2.36
N ARG A 61 7.51 -4.62 3.31
CA ARG A 61 8.85 -4.66 3.93
C ARG A 61 9.88 -5.43 3.10
N THR A 62 9.47 -6.45 2.36
CA THR A 62 10.37 -7.25 1.51
C THR A 62 10.46 -6.73 0.09
N GLY A 63 9.46 -5.98 -0.40
CA GLY A 63 9.34 -5.63 -1.82
C GLY A 63 9.09 -6.86 -2.70
N VAL A 64 8.88 -8.03 -2.11
CA VAL A 64 8.53 -9.25 -2.83
C VAL A 64 7.02 -9.34 -2.77
N GLY A 65 6.39 -8.75 -3.78
CA GLY A 65 4.97 -8.99 -4.04
C GLY A 65 4.84 -10.45 -4.46
N SER A 66 4.28 -11.30 -3.60
CA SER A 66 4.06 -12.71 -3.91
C SER A 66 2.86 -12.83 -4.83
N GLY A 67 2.95 -12.32 -6.07
CA GLY A 67 2.01 -12.56 -7.17
C GLY A 67 0.51 -12.29 -6.91
N ASN A 68 0.11 -11.78 -5.75
CA ASN A 68 -1.27 -11.77 -5.29
C ASN A 68 -1.80 -10.34 -5.22
N MET A 69 -1.47 -9.55 -6.24
CA MET A 69 -2.30 -8.41 -6.61
C MET A 69 -3.63 -8.98 -7.12
N LYS A 70 -4.50 -9.38 -6.18
CA LYS A 70 -5.95 -9.44 -6.40
C LYS A 70 -6.40 -8.00 -6.54
N ILE A 71 -6.06 -7.36 -7.66
CA ILE A 71 -6.91 -6.30 -8.20
C ILE A 71 -8.25 -7.02 -8.41
N PRO A 72 -9.33 -6.65 -7.70
CA PRO A 72 -10.62 -7.19 -8.06
C PRO A 72 -10.84 -6.84 -9.53
N ARG A 73 -10.85 -7.84 -10.42
CA ARG A 73 -11.47 -7.72 -11.73
C ARG A 73 -12.96 -7.56 -11.45
N GLU A 74 -13.37 -6.35 -11.09
CA GLU A 74 -14.76 -5.97 -11.21
C GLU A 74 -14.99 -5.79 -12.70
N THR A 75 -15.55 -6.84 -13.30
CA THR A 75 -16.16 -6.82 -14.62
C THR A 75 -17.37 -5.90 -14.55
N TYR A 76 -17.30 -4.75 -15.22
CA TYR A 76 -18.45 -4.04 -15.75
C TYR A 76 -18.07 -3.38 -17.06
#